data_AF-A0A7X7PH93-F1
#
_entry.id   AF-A0A7X7PH93-F1
#
_cell.length_a   1.000
_cell.length_b   1.000
_cell.length_c   1.000
_cell.angle_alpha   90.00
_cell.angle_beta   90.00
_cell.angle_gamma   90.00
#
_symmetry.space_group_name_H-M   'P 1'
#
loop_
_entity.id
_entity.type
_entity.pdbx_description
1 polymer ?
#
loop_
_entity_poly.entity_id
_entity_poly.type
_entity_poly.pdbx_seq_one_letter_code
_entity_poly.pdbx_strand_id
1 'polypeptide(L)' 'MLLLERILPDVQSPFHAYMELQRRLMRRWIARGGSEQAWCERMAPAFHARYGRLIQQEN' A
#
# COMPACT_ATOMS: atom_id res chain seq x y z
N MET A 1 -11.81 -5.20 2.91
CA MET A 1 -12.04 -4.34 1.73
C MET A 1 -12.20 -2.85 2.07
N LEU A 2 -12.33 -2.47 3.36
CA LEU A 2 -12.69 -1.11 3.80
C LEU A 2 -11.65 0.02 3.72
N LEU A 3 -10.36 -0.26 3.51
CA LEU A 3 -9.31 0.78 3.49
C LEU A 3 -9.13 1.42 2.12
N LEU A 4 -9.32 0.64 1.05
CA LEU A 4 -9.15 1.09 -0.31
C LEU A 4 -10.29 2.03 -0.72
N GLU A 5 -11.53 1.63 -0.44
CA GLU A 5 -12.76 2.39 -0.70
C GLU A 5 -12.78 3.76 0.00
N ARG A 6 -12.03 3.90 1.10
CA ARG A 6 -11.95 5.13 1.89
C ARG A 6 -10.83 6.06 1.44
N ILE A 7 -9.91 5.58 0.61
CA ILE A 7 -8.80 6.36 0.05
C ILE A 7 -9.14 6.77 -1.38
N LEU A 8 -9.74 5.86 -2.17
CA LEU A 8 -10.13 6.03 -3.57
C LEU A 8 -10.82 7.35 -3.96
N PRO A 9 -11.77 7.92 -3.19
CA PRO A 9 -12.45 9.14 -3.61
C PRO A 9 -11.55 10.39 -3.66
N ASP A 10 -10.37 10.38 -3.02
CA ASP A 10 -9.46 11.54 -2.94
C ASP A 10 -8.15 11.38 -3.76
N VAL A 11 -7.95 10.26 -4.47
CA VAL A 11 -6.70 9.96 -5.19
C VAL A 11 -6.87 10.09 -6.70
N GLN A 12 -6.12 11.03 -7.28
CA GLN A 12 -6.14 11.38 -8.71
C GLN A 12 -5.71 10.25 -9.66
N SER A 13 -5.14 9.14 -9.16
CA SER A 13 -4.60 8.04 -9.97
C SER A 13 -4.54 6.73 -9.14
N PRO A 14 -4.78 5.55 -9.76
CA PRO A 14 -4.53 4.24 -9.16
C PRO A 14 -3.13 4.07 -8.55
N PHE A 15 -2.08 4.62 -9.16
CA PHE A 15 -0.73 4.69 -8.60
C PHE A 15 -0.69 5.48 -7.30
N HIS A 16 -1.37 6.63 -7.23
CA HIS A 16 -1.43 7.42 -6.00
C HIS A 16 -2.17 6.68 -4.88
N ALA A 17 -3.26 5.97 -5.21
CA ALA A 17 -3.98 5.09 -4.29
C ALA A 17 -3.09 3.97 -3.73
N TYR A 18 -2.30 3.35 -4.61
CA TYR A 18 -1.34 2.30 -4.26
C TYR A 18 -0.27 2.83 -3.29
N MET A 19 0.34 3.97 -3.60
CA MET A 19 1.38 4.60 -2.79
C MET A 19 0.87 5.01 -1.40
N GLU A 20 -0.32 5.62 -1.32
CA GLU A 20 -0.89 6.05 -0.04
C GLU A 20 -1.26 4.86 0.85
N LEU A 21 -1.78 3.78 0.26
CA LEU A 21 -2.04 2.53 0.99
C LEU A 21 -0.74 1.92 1.53
N GLN A 22 0.31 1.84 0.71
CA GLN A 22 1.62 1.36 1.13
C GLN A 22 2.16 2.18 2.31
N ARG A 23 2.09 3.52 2.20
CA ARG A 23 2.56 4.46 3.23
C ARG A 23 1.81 4.27 4.55
N ARG A 24 0.49 4.15 4.52
CA ARG A 24 -0.33 3.96 5.73
C ARG A 24 -0.04 2.63 6.43
N LEU A 25 0.15 1.57 5.67
CA LEU A 25 0.46 0.26 6.24
C LEU A 25 1.87 0.22 6.83
N MET A 26 2.86 0.80 6.14
CA MET A 26 4.23 0.90 6.63
C MET A 26 4.31 1.75 7.91
N ARG A 27 3.60 2.88 7.98
CA ARG A 27 3.49 3.68 9.21
C ARG A 27 2.93 2.87 10.39
N ARG A 28 1.87 2.08 10.16
CA ARG A 28 1.29 1.21 11.20
C ARG A 28 2.22 0.08 11.62
N TRP A 29 3.04 -0.42 10.71
CA TRP A 29 4.05 -1.43 11.00
C TRP A 29 5.16 -0.86 11.90
N ILE A 30 5.72 0.29 11.52
CA ILE A 30 6.75 0.97 12.29
C ILE A 30 6.23 1.35 13.68
N ALA A 31 4.99 1.84 13.78
CA ALA A 31 4.36 2.16 15.06
C ALA A 31 4.18 0.95 16.00
N ARG A 32 4.26 -0.28 15.48
CA ARG A 32 4.23 -1.52 16.27
C ARG A 32 5.62 -2.08 16.59
N GLY A 33 6.68 -1.32 16.31
CA GLY A 33 8.08 -1.73 16.54
C GLY A 33 8.70 -2.50 15.37
N GLY A 34 8.04 -2.55 14.21
CA GLY A 34 8.65 -3.13 13.01
C GLY A 34 9.68 -2.20 12.36
N SER A 35 10.65 -2.74 11.63
CA SER A 35 11.59 -1.96 10.83
C SER A 35 11.16 -1.85 9.36
N GLU A 36 11.65 -0.82 8.68
CA GLU A 36 11.45 -0.65 7.24
C GLU A 36 12.07 -1.80 6.44
N GLN A 37 13.27 -2.26 6.81
CA GLN A 37 13.90 -3.40 6.17
C GLN A 37 13.03 -4.68 6.27
N ALA A 38 12.53 -5.00 7.47
CA ALA A 38 11.65 -6.14 7.67
C ALA A 38 10.30 -5.99 6.91
N TRP A 39 9.83 -4.76 6.73
CA TRP A 39 8.69 -4.48 5.87
C TRP A 39 8.99 -4.82 4.41
N CYS A 40 10.12 -4.35 3.87
CA CYS A 40 10.53 -4.61 2.50
C CYS A 40 10.73 -6.11 2.22
N GLU A 41 11.32 -6.85 3.16
CA GLU A 41 11.60 -8.28 2.99
C GLU A 41 10.33 -9.15 3.11
N ARG A 42 9.40 -8.78 4.01
CA ARG A 42 8.29 -9.68 4.40
C ARG A 42 6.92 -9.20 3.93
N MET A 43 6.67 -7.90 4.01
CA MET A 43 5.35 -7.31 3.82
C MET A 43 5.17 -6.73 2.41
N ALA A 44 6.22 -6.11 1.84
CA ALA A 44 6.15 -5.51 0.52
C ALA A 44 5.82 -6.51 -0.60
N PRO A 45 6.35 -7.76 -0.62
CA PRO A 45 5.97 -8.74 -1.64
C PRO A 45 4.48 -9.12 -1.56
N ALA A 46 3.97 -9.36 -0.35
CA ALA A 46 2.57 -9.69 -0.13
C ALA A 46 1.64 -8.51 -0.47
N PHE A 47 2.08 -7.29 -0.15
CA PHE A 47 1.39 -6.06 -0.52
C PHE A 47 1.29 -5.92 -2.05
N HIS A 48 2.41 -6.04 -2.75
CA HIS A 48 2.46 -5.93 -4.21
C HIS A 48 1.65 -7.04 -4.90
N ALA A 49 1.72 -8.28 -4.43
CA ALA A 49 0.90 -9.36 -4.97
C ALA A 49 -0.62 -9.09 -4.85
N ARG A 50 -1.04 -8.42 -3.78
CA ARG A 50 -2.45 -8.12 -3.50
C ARG A 50 -2.96 -6.87 -4.21
N TYR A 51 -2.14 -5.83 -4.29
CA TYR A 51 -2.56 -4.50 -4.76
C TYR A 51 -1.86 -4.05 -6.05
N GLY A 52 -0.87 -4.78 -6.54
CA GLY A 52 -0.13 -4.47 -7.77
C GLY A 52 -1.01 -4.43 -9.02
N ARG A 53 -2.16 -5.11 -9.02
CA ARG A 53 -3.15 -4.98 -10.10
C ARG A 53 -3.74 -3.58 -10.24
N LEU A 54 -3.75 -2.78 -9.16
CA LEU A 54 -4.26 -1.40 -9.21
C LEU A 54 -3.39 -0.51 -10.11
N ILE A 55 -2.07 -0.75 -10.13
CA ILE A 55 -1.12 0.04 -10.93
C ILE A 55 -0.88 -0.54 -12.33
N GLN A 56 -1.36 -1.76 -12.59
CA GLN A 56 -1.30 -2.37 -13.93
C GLN A 56 -2.39 -1.86 -14.87
N GLN A 57 -3.42 -1.16 -14.37
CA GLN A 57 -4.50 -0.62 -15.20
C GLN A 57 -4.18 0.76 -15.79
N GLU A 58 -3.03 1.36 -15.44
CA GLU A 58 -2.58 2.67 -15.96
C GLU A 58 -1.52 2.58 -17.07
N ASN A 59 -1.05 1.36 -17.42
CA ASN A 59 -0.13 1.09 -18.53
C ASN A 59 -0.85 0.37 -19.67
#